data_AF-A0A1T4LM36-F1
#
_entry.id   AF-A0A1T4LM36-F1
#
_cell.length_a   1.000
_cell.length_b   1.000
_cell.length_c   1.000
_cell.angle_alpha   90.00
_cell.angle_beta   90.00
_cell.angle_gamma   90.00
#
_symmetry.space_group_name_H-M   'P 1'
#
loop_
_entity.id
_entity.type
_entity.pdbx_description
1 polymer ?
#
loop_
_entity_poly.entity_id
_entity_poly.type
_entity_poly.pdbx_seq_one_letter_code
_entity_poly.pdbx_strand_id
1 'polypeptide(L)'
;MPQSLSEVDVLQRALAYNPEEVLPILEYLKFSESECQFKPDTLRQDAQRIAWHLRKAGSNTLATTTRMAKNKLKEALGKDTDTDVATYREVVLDVAKKVKAEATPNYSSFISQSADSIVDAIGGITSNTGAFVSGAVDLIQGANYEQCSTEELEKRIIEKLFVDAYEQMSQSERDSLFRSLGMDHQEIPVGASSMLLIQLLLKKYGGFAVYKYSIIVAHWISKAIIGKGLPFAASPMIARAVSSFLGPVGWTASGLWAATALAGPAYRKTIPAVVHIAALRQLVLNRINIGVVGDGSVGKDAFFNAVFGLDTQNVDPIAGATSEAELYPLDEDYAINLINFPGFNDINPSVNSLTHEYLHNVDIFVMIIDLARGVSDIDVQILNKLNRLNKPIVVCLNKVDMVRPRDLEKLRETAKQRLTGVTLIETAFDPDDRIHTDGPVGTLDVFNWLKAQLETQGKDTQNFATFSPEHRE
;
A
#
# COMPACT_ATOMS: atom_id res chain seq x y z
N MET A 1 -9.16 12.07 -8.17
CA MET A 1 -9.30 11.66 -6.76
C MET A 1 -9.06 10.16 -6.71
N PRO A 2 -8.18 9.64 -5.84
CA PRO A 2 -8.06 8.20 -5.69
C PRO A 2 -9.42 7.63 -5.29
N GLN A 3 -9.84 6.53 -5.93
CA GLN A 3 -11.11 5.87 -5.62
C GLN A 3 -11.09 5.40 -4.16
N SER A 4 -12.13 5.73 -3.39
CA SER A 4 -12.34 5.16 -2.06
C SER A 4 -12.58 3.66 -2.21
N LEU A 5 -11.65 2.83 -1.76
CA LEU A 5 -11.81 1.37 -1.80
C LEU A 5 -12.88 0.95 -0.78
N SER A 6 -13.80 0.07 -1.12
CA SER A 6 -14.62 -0.56 -0.07
C SER A 6 -13.76 -1.52 0.76
N GLU A 7 -14.23 -1.91 1.95
CA GLU A 7 -13.59 -2.97 2.72
C GLU A 7 -13.50 -4.29 1.96
N VAL A 8 -14.46 -4.54 1.07
CA VAL A 8 -14.45 -5.71 0.17
C VAL A 8 -13.34 -5.59 -0.86
N ASP A 9 -13.14 -4.41 -1.45
CA ASP A 9 -12.06 -4.20 -2.42
C ASP A 9 -10.69 -4.32 -1.75
N VAL A 10 -10.53 -3.79 -0.52
CA VAL A 10 -9.30 -3.95 0.28
C VAL A 10 -9.02 -5.43 0.55
N LEU A 11 -10.02 -6.19 1.02
CA LEU A 11 -9.87 -7.62 1.29
C LEU A 11 -9.60 -8.42 0.01
N GLN A 12 -10.32 -8.15 -1.07
CA GLN A 12 -10.11 -8.82 -2.36
C GLN A 12 -8.67 -8.60 -2.85
N ARG A 13 -8.16 -7.37 -2.75
CA ARG A 13 -6.78 -7.04 -3.10
C ARG A 13 -5.77 -7.64 -2.15
N ALA A 14 -6.01 -7.68 -0.85
CA ALA A 14 -5.11 -8.36 0.08
C ALA A 14 -5.00 -9.85 -0.29
N LEU A 15 -6.15 -10.52 -0.48
CA LEU A 15 -6.23 -11.93 -0.86
C LEU A 15 -5.58 -12.26 -2.21
N ALA A 16 -5.66 -11.35 -3.20
CA ALA A 16 -5.08 -11.57 -4.52
C ALA A 16 -3.55 -11.65 -4.49
N TYR A 17 -2.90 -10.94 -3.57
CA TYR A 17 -1.44 -10.87 -3.51
C TYR A 17 -0.90 -11.80 -2.43
N ASN A 18 -1.41 -11.71 -1.21
CA ASN A 18 -0.98 -12.54 -0.09
C ASN A 18 -2.17 -12.87 0.83
N PRO A 19 -2.78 -14.07 0.69
CA PRO A 19 -3.88 -14.50 1.55
C PRO A 19 -3.55 -14.51 3.05
N GLU A 20 -2.28 -14.69 3.42
CA GLU A 20 -1.87 -14.74 4.83
C GLU A 20 -2.16 -13.43 5.56
N GLU A 21 -2.18 -12.30 4.85
CA GLU A 21 -2.48 -10.99 5.42
C GLU A 21 -3.89 -10.90 5.99
N VAL A 22 -4.82 -11.73 5.50
CA VAL A 22 -6.23 -11.69 5.89
C VAL A 22 -6.53 -12.70 7.01
N LEU A 23 -5.70 -13.72 7.20
CA LEU A 23 -5.93 -14.77 8.21
C LEU A 23 -6.18 -14.24 9.63
N PRO A 24 -5.43 -13.24 10.14
CA PRO A 24 -5.67 -12.74 11.49
C PRO A 24 -7.06 -12.09 11.65
N ILE A 25 -7.65 -11.55 10.57
CA ILE A 25 -9.03 -11.04 10.58
C ILE A 25 -10.01 -12.18 10.85
N LEU A 26 -9.80 -13.34 10.24
CA LEU A 26 -10.63 -14.54 10.45
C LEU A 26 -10.55 -15.01 11.90
N GLU A 27 -9.35 -15.00 12.47
CA GLU A 27 -9.13 -15.34 13.88
C GLU A 27 -9.84 -14.36 14.83
N TYR A 28 -9.74 -13.04 14.61
CA TYR A 28 -10.46 -12.04 15.42
C TYR A 28 -11.98 -12.26 15.38
N LEU A 29 -12.51 -12.57 14.19
CA LEU A 29 -13.94 -12.78 13.98
C LEU A 29 -14.42 -14.14 14.50
N LYS A 30 -13.49 -15.09 14.72
CA LYS A 30 -13.75 -16.52 14.97
C LYS A 30 -14.50 -17.15 13.79
N PHE A 31 -14.04 -16.84 12.59
CA PHE A 31 -14.54 -17.36 11.32
C PHE A 31 -13.59 -18.43 10.81
N SER A 32 -14.10 -19.57 10.36
CA SER A 32 -13.22 -20.67 9.95
C SER A 32 -12.62 -20.41 8.57
N GLU A 33 -11.32 -20.62 8.42
CA GLU A 33 -10.64 -20.56 7.11
C GLU A 33 -11.27 -21.51 6.09
N SER A 34 -11.78 -22.66 6.52
CA SER A 34 -12.46 -23.64 5.65
C SER A 34 -13.75 -23.13 4.99
N GLU A 35 -14.29 -22.00 5.46
CA GLU A 35 -15.44 -21.34 4.84
C GLU A 35 -15.03 -20.47 3.64
N CYS A 36 -13.72 -20.27 3.43
CA CYS A 36 -13.13 -19.59 2.29
C CYS A 36 -12.38 -20.57 1.39
N GLN A 37 -12.38 -20.30 0.08
CA GLN A 37 -11.66 -21.14 -0.89
C GLN A 37 -10.28 -20.61 -1.22
N PHE A 38 -10.07 -19.29 -1.13
CA PHE A 38 -8.80 -18.62 -1.45
C PHE A 38 -8.29 -18.92 -2.86
N LYS A 39 -9.23 -19.01 -3.83
CA LYS A 39 -8.92 -19.23 -5.24
C LYS A 39 -9.13 -17.96 -6.06
N PRO A 40 -8.37 -17.75 -7.15
CA PRO A 40 -8.46 -16.57 -8.02
C PRO A 40 -9.88 -16.19 -8.46
N ASP A 41 -10.72 -17.18 -8.75
CA ASP A 41 -12.10 -17.02 -9.20
C ASP A 41 -13.09 -16.77 -8.05
N THR A 42 -12.71 -17.05 -6.80
CA THR A 42 -13.55 -16.88 -5.61
C THR A 42 -13.17 -15.70 -4.74
N LEU A 43 -12.05 -15.02 -4.99
CA LEU A 43 -11.50 -13.96 -4.11
C LEU A 43 -12.51 -12.89 -3.72
N ARG A 44 -13.33 -12.43 -4.67
CA ARG A 44 -14.39 -11.44 -4.39
C ARG A 44 -15.48 -11.99 -3.48
N GLN A 45 -15.85 -13.26 -3.64
CA GLN A 45 -16.84 -13.91 -2.78
C GLN A 45 -16.27 -14.14 -1.37
N ASP A 46 -15.01 -14.56 -1.26
CA ASP A 46 -14.31 -14.72 0.01
C ASP A 46 -14.22 -13.37 0.75
N ALA A 47 -13.80 -12.30 0.07
CA ALA A 47 -13.79 -10.94 0.61
C ALA A 47 -15.17 -10.47 1.09
N GLN A 48 -16.24 -10.74 0.32
CA GLN A 48 -17.61 -10.41 0.71
C GLN A 48 -18.07 -11.16 1.97
N ARG A 49 -17.72 -12.45 2.10
CA ARG A 49 -18.02 -13.25 3.30
C ARG A 49 -17.34 -12.67 4.52
N ILE A 50 -16.04 -12.41 4.43
CA ILE A 50 -15.25 -11.84 5.53
C ILE A 50 -15.82 -10.48 5.95
N ALA A 51 -16.09 -9.59 4.99
CA ALA A 51 -16.71 -8.29 5.23
C ALA A 51 -18.10 -8.43 5.89
N TRP A 52 -18.90 -9.41 5.49
CA TRP A 52 -20.18 -9.69 6.13
C TRP A 52 -20.03 -10.15 7.59
N HIS A 53 -19.08 -11.03 7.89
CA HIS A 53 -18.81 -11.48 9.26
C HIS A 53 -18.35 -10.33 10.17
N LEU A 54 -17.52 -9.43 9.66
CA LEU A 54 -17.14 -8.22 10.38
C LEU A 54 -18.35 -7.32 10.67
N ARG A 55 -19.15 -7.04 9.63
CA ARG A 55 -20.37 -6.23 9.76
C ARG A 55 -21.38 -6.84 10.74
N LYS A 56 -21.51 -8.17 10.76
CA LYS A 56 -22.33 -8.91 11.73
C LYS A 56 -21.77 -8.79 13.16
N ALA A 57 -20.46 -8.87 13.35
CA ALA A 57 -19.82 -8.64 14.66
C ALA A 57 -20.06 -7.20 15.15
N GLY A 58 -19.97 -6.21 14.26
CA GLY A 58 -20.32 -4.81 14.53
C GLY A 58 -21.78 -4.64 14.91
N SER A 59 -22.70 -5.27 14.19
CA SER A 59 -24.14 -5.25 14.49
C SER A 59 -24.47 -5.74 15.90
N ASN A 60 -23.78 -6.80 16.35
CA ASN A 60 -23.93 -7.34 17.70
C ASN A 60 -23.38 -6.37 18.77
N THR A 61 -22.30 -5.66 18.44
CA THR A 61 -21.69 -4.63 19.31
C THR A 61 -22.61 -3.41 19.45
N LEU A 62 -23.20 -2.95 18.35
CA LEU A 62 -24.19 -1.87 18.34
C LEU A 62 -25.47 -2.25 19.10
N ALA A 63 -25.94 -3.49 18.94
CA ALA A 63 -27.12 -4.01 19.63
C ALA A 63 -26.90 -4.13 21.16
N THR A 64 -25.70 -4.51 21.61
CA THR A 64 -25.37 -4.56 23.04
C THR A 64 -25.22 -3.17 23.65
N THR A 65 -24.71 -2.20 22.89
CA THR A 65 -24.59 -0.80 23.32
C THR A 65 -25.95 -0.08 23.35
N THR A 66 -26.94 -0.55 22.57
CA THR A 66 -28.22 0.15 22.37
C THR A 66 -29.45 -0.74 22.59
N ARG A 67 -29.51 -1.43 23.74
CA ARG A 67 -30.61 -2.35 24.10
C ARG A 67 -31.99 -1.67 24.23
N MET A 68 -32.08 -0.35 24.37
CA MET A 68 -33.35 0.40 24.47
C MET A 68 -33.84 1.03 23.16
N ALA A 69 -32.95 1.53 22.29
CA ALA A 69 -33.40 2.20 21.06
C ALA A 69 -33.84 1.20 19.98
N LYS A 70 -33.17 0.04 19.90
CA LYS A 70 -33.48 -0.99 18.91
C LYS A 70 -34.86 -1.62 19.13
N ASN A 71 -35.30 -1.80 20.38
CA ASN A 71 -36.64 -2.35 20.66
C ASN A 71 -37.77 -1.40 20.27
N LYS A 72 -37.62 -0.08 20.52
CA LYS A 72 -38.60 0.93 20.07
C LYS A 72 -38.66 1.06 18.55
N LEU A 73 -37.52 0.94 17.87
CA LEU A 73 -37.47 0.96 16.39
C LEU A 73 -38.08 -0.31 15.78
N LYS A 74 -37.86 -1.46 16.42
CA LYS A 74 -38.36 -2.78 15.99
C LYS A 74 -39.88 -2.90 16.15
N GLU A 75 -40.44 -2.31 17.21
CA GLU A 75 -41.90 -2.16 17.38
C GLU A 75 -42.53 -1.20 16.35
N ALA A 76 -41.80 -0.17 15.90
CA ALA A 76 -42.31 0.81 14.96
C ALA A 76 -42.25 0.37 13.48
N LEU A 77 -41.30 -0.49 13.11
CA LEU A 77 -40.98 -0.79 11.70
C LEU A 77 -41.48 -2.16 11.20
N GLY A 78 -42.01 -3.02 12.08
CA GLY A 78 -42.75 -4.23 11.67
C GLY A 78 -42.03 -5.16 10.69
N LYS A 79 -40.70 -5.23 10.73
CA LYS A 79 -39.90 -6.11 9.86
C LYS A 79 -39.24 -7.21 10.67
N ASP A 80 -39.42 -8.43 10.17
CA ASP A 80 -38.68 -9.61 10.59
C ASP A 80 -37.68 -10.00 9.48
N THR A 81 -36.62 -10.72 9.87
CA THR A 81 -35.61 -11.44 9.05
C THR A 81 -34.32 -10.70 8.59
N ASP A 82 -33.18 -11.20 9.10
CA ASP A 82 -31.82 -11.40 8.51
C ASP A 82 -31.12 -10.31 7.66
N THR A 83 -31.72 -9.14 7.46
CA THR A 83 -31.19 -8.05 6.62
C THR A 83 -30.65 -6.85 7.42
N ASP A 84 -30.73 -6.88 8.74
CA ASP A 84 -30.26 -5.84 9.67
C ASP A 84 -28.77 -5.99 10.04
N VAL A 85 -27.91 -6.13 9.03
CA VAL A 85 -26.45 -6.14 9.23
C VAL A 85 -25.90 -4.74 8.96
N ALA A 86 -25.25 -4.14 9.97
CA ALA A 86 -24.64 -2.83 9.92
C ALA A 86 -23.69 -2.67 8.73
N THR A 87 -23.66 -1.48 8.13
CA THR A 87 -22.66 -1.11 7.14
C THR A 87 -21.27 -1.04 7.77
N TYR A 88 -20.22 -1.22 6.97
CA TYR A 88 -18.85 -1.12 7.49
C TYR A 88 -18.57 0.26 8.11
N ARG A 89 -19.08 1.33 7.50
CA ARG A 89 -18.99 2.68 8.07
C ARG A 89 -19.62 2.79 9.46
N GLU A 90 -20.78 2.19 9.70
CA GLU A 90 -21.40 2.19 11.03
C GLU A 90 -20.54 1.45 12.06
N VAL A 91 -19.89 0.35 11.66
CA VAL A 91 -18.93 -0.36 12.52
C VAL A 91 -17.71 0.50 12.83
N VAL A 92 -17.13 1.15 11.82
CA VAL A 92 -15.98 2.06 11.98
C VAL A 92 -16.34 3.24 12.88
N LEU A 93 -17.52 3.84 12.71
CA LEU A 93 -18.02 4.91 13.56
C LEU A 93 -18.18 4.48 15.02
N ASP A 94 -18.72 3.29 15.27
CA ASP A 94 -18.86 2.73 16.62
C ASP A 94 -17.50 2.51 17.28
N VAL A 95 -16.55 1.96 16.51
CA VAL A 95 -15.16 1.79 16.96
C VAL A 95 -14.52 3.15 17.25
N ALA A 96 -14.66 4.14 16.37
CA ALA A 96 -14.11 5.49 16.57
C ALA A 96 -14.64 6.13 17.86
N LYS A 97 -15.95 6.02 18.12
CA LYS A 97 -16.57 6.51 19.36
C LYS A 97 -16.05 5.76 20.59
N LYS A 98 -15.91 4.43 20.50
CA LYS A 98 -15.40 3.59 21.60
C LYS A 98 -13.97 3.94 22.00
N VAL A 99 -13.09 4.15 21.02
CA VAL A 99 -11.68 4.50 21.27
C VAL A 99 -11.47 6.00 21.48
N LYS A 100 -12.53 6.81 21.41
CA LYS A 100 -12.51 8.27 21.52
C LYS A 100 -11.53 8.89 20.51
N ALA A 101 -11.61 8.45 19.25
CA ALA A 101 -10.86 9.00 18.13
C ALA A 101 -11.43 10.38 17.72
N GLU A 102 -11.44 11.34 18.65
CA GLU A 102 -11.86 12.71 18.38
C GLU A 102 -10.96 13.35 17.32
N ALA A 103 -11.45 14.43 16.66
CA ALA A 103 -10.59 15.18 15.75
C ALA A 103 -9.34 15.64 16.49
N THR A 104 -8.20 15.12 16.06
CA THR A 104 -6.90 15.71 16.33
C THR A 104 -6.97 17.19 15.91
N PRO A 105 -6.45 18.12 16.73
CA PRO A 105 -6.51 19.55 16.43
C PRO A 105 -5.98 19.84 15.02
N ASN A 106 -6.65 20.77 14.33
CA ASN A 106 -6.43 21.09 12.93
C ASN A 106 -4.93 21.33 12.62
N TYR A 107 -4.31 20.36 11.94
CA TYR A 107 -2.86 20.28 11.70
C TYR A 107 -2.27 21.49 10.95
N SER A 108 -3.09 22.27 10.22
CA SER A 108 -2.68 23.50 9.53
C SER A 108 -2.36 24.68 10.47
N SER A 109 -2.98 24.72 11.66
CA SER A 109 -2.78 25.80 12.64
C SER A 109 -1.43 25.71 13.38
N PHE A 110 -0.85 24.51 13.47
CA PHE A 110 0.50 24.30 14.03
C PHE A 110 1.60 24.38 12.97
N ILE A 111 1.30 24.08 11.70
CA ILE A 111 2.22 24.32 10.57
C ILE A 111 2.53 25.82 10.46
N SER A 112 1.54 26.70 10.70
CA SER A 112 1.76 28.16 10.72
C SER A 112 2.56 28.63 11.92
N GLN A 113 2.25 28.18 13.14
CA GLN A 113 3.03 28.54 14.33
C GLN A 113 4.48 28.02 14.30
N SER A 114 4.71 26.86 13.70
CA SER A 114 6.06 26.30 13.51
C SER A 114 6.78 26.96 12.35
N ALA A 115 6.07 27.37 11.30
CA ALA A 115 6.65 28.15 10.20
C ALA A 115 7.08 29.54 10.68
N ASP A 116 6.30 30.24 11.50
CA ASP A 116 6.65 31.57 12.01
C ASP A 116 7.86 31.51 12.96
N SER A 117 7.92 30.50 13.83
CA SER A 117 9.09 30.28 14.71
C SER A 117 10.34 29.78 13.99
N ILE A 118 10.20 29.09 12.84
CA ILE A 118 11.31 28.68 11.96
C ILE A 118 11.75 29.82 11.04
N VAL A 119 10.84 30.69 10.58
CA VAL A 119 11.13 31.89 9.78
C VAL A 119 11.84 32.95 10.63
N ASP A 120 11.51 33.05 11.92
CA ASP A 120 12.25 33.87 12.88
C ASP A 120 13.60 33.26 13.29
N ALA A 121 13.74 31.92 13.28
CA ALA A 121 14.98 31.22 13.62
C ALA A 121 15.96 31.08 12.44
N ILE A 122 15.46 31.13 11.19
CA ILE A 122 16.25 31.04 9.96
C ILE A 122 16.04 32.35 9.22
N GLY A 123 16.87 33.35 9.55
CA GLY A 123 16.77 34.69 8.99
C GLY A 123 16.59 34.72 7.47
N GLY A 124 15.44 35.21 7.05
CA GLY A 124 15.23 35.95 5.79
C GLY A 124 15.29 35.14 4.49
N ILE A 125 14.22 34.41 4.16
CA ILE A 125 13.80 34.22 2.75
C ILE A 125 12.26 34.34 2.69
N THR A 126 11.78 35.37 2.00
CA THR A 126 10.36 35.68 1.82
C THR A 126 9.74 35.00 0.59
N SER A 127 8.43 34.76 0.71
CA SER A 127 7.37 34.76 -0.32
C SER A 127 7.25 33.58 -1.30
N ASN A 128 6.26 32.70 -1.07
CA ASN A 128 5.07 32.57 -1.95
C ASN A 128 3.99 31.55 -1.51
N THR A 129 4.03 31.01 -0.28
CA THR A 129 3.10 29.96 0.18
C THR A 129 1.78 30.47 0.79
N GLY A 130 1.50 31.78 0.72
CA GLY A 130 0.40 32.40 1.47
C GLY A 130 -0.99 32.34 0.84
N ALA A 131 -1.13 31.98 -0.43
CA ALA A 131 -2.41 32.11 -1.16
C ALA A 131 -3.32 30.87 -1.09
N PHE A 132 -2.87 29.74 -0.55
CA PHE A 132 -3.67 28.51 -0.46
C PHE A 132 -4.25 28.26 0.95
N VAL A 133 -3.91 29.12 1.92
CA VAL A 133 -4.16 28.85 3.36
C VAL A 133 -5.39 29.60 3.91
N SER A 134 -5.88 30.66 3.26
CA SER A 134 -6.95 31.49 3.85
C SER A 134 -8.38 30.96 3.66
N GLY A 135 -8.60 29.88 2.92
CA GLY A 135 -9.92 29.31 2.65
C GLY A 135 -10.38 28.21 3.61
N ALA A 136 -9.51 27.74 4.51
CA ALA A 136 -9.75 26.54 5.32
C ALA A 136 -9.74 26.79 6.84
N VAL A 137 -9.70 28.06 7.27
CA VAL A 137 -9.42 28.44 8.67
C VAL A 137 -10.68 28.60 9.55
N ASP A 138 -11.89 28.62 8.97
CA ASP A 138 -13.13 28.86 9.73
C ASP A 138 -13.98 27.62 10.06
N LEU A 139 -13.42 26.40 10.02
CA LEU A 139 -14.17 25.20 10.36
C LEU A 139 -13.38 24.26 11.26
N ILE A 140 -14.05 23.85 12.35
CA ILE A 140 -13.77 22.71 13.23
C ILE A 140 -13.08 23.06 14.56
N GLN A 141 -13.82 23.77 15.42
CA GLN A 141 -14.03 23.30 16.79
C GLN A 141 -15.30 22.43 16.78
N GLY A 142 -15.16 21.13 17.06
CA GLY A 142 -16.25 20.14 17.05
C GLY A 142 -16.37 19.37 15.73
N ALA A 143 -15.48 18.42 15.48
CA ALA A 143 -15.68 17.52 14.34
C ALA A 143 -16.82 16.55 14.65
N ASN A 144 -17.92 16.68 13.92
CA ASN A 144 -18.98 15.69 13.95
C ASN A 144 -18.48 14.42 13.23
N TYR A 145 -18.29 13.32 13.97
CA TYR A 145 -17.94 12.00 13.42
C TYR A 145 -18.78 11.63 12.18
N GLU A 146 -20.03 12.10 12.15
CA GLU A 146 -20.98 11.81 11.08
C GLU A 146 -20.63 12.42 9.73
N GLN A 147 -19.80 13.47 9.69
CA GLN A 147 -19.37 14.13 8.45
C GLN A 147 -18.06 13.57 7.87
N CYS A 148 -17.36 12.70 8.61
CA CYS A 148 -16.10 12.11 8.16
C CYS A 148 -16.35 10.93 7.20
N SER A 149 -15.45 10.76 6.22
CA SER A 149 -15.39 9.56 5.40
C SER A 149 -14.91 8.36 6.23
N THR A 150 -15.13 7.14 5.74
CA THR A 150 -14.71 5.91 6.43
C THR A 150 -13.20 5.86 6.59
N GLU A 151 -12.45 6.22 5.55
CA GLU A 151 -10.98 6.23 5.55
C GLU A 151 -10.41 7.24 6.54
N GLU A 152 -11.04 8.41 6.65
CA GLU A 152 -10.63 9.43 7.62
C GLU A 152 -10.89 8.96 9.06
N LEU A 153 -12.00 8.26 9.30
CA LEU A 153 -12.28 7.66 10.60
C LEU A 153 -11.29 6.53 10.94
N GLU A 154 -10.99 5.65 9.99
CA GLU A 154 -9.96 4.62 10.13
C GLU A 154 -8.61 5.24 10.50
N LYS A 155 -8.17 6.28 9.77
CA LYS A 155 -6.93 7.00 10.06
C LYS A 155 -6.91 7.56 11.49
N ARG A 156 -8.00 8.20 11.93
CA ARG A 156 -8.11 8.73 13.30
C ARG A 156 -8.10 7.64 14.36
N ILE A 157 -8.75 6.51 14.11
CA ILE A 157 -8.70 5.35 15.00
C ILE A 157 -7.25 4.91 15.16
N ILE A 158 -6.54 4.69 14.05
CA ILE A 158 -5.14 4.27 14.11
C ILE A 158 -4.28 5.32 14.84
N GLU A 159 -4.39 6.60 14.49
CA GLU A 159 -3.63 7.68 15.14
C GLU A 159 -3.87 7.69 16.65
N LYS A 160 -5.14 7.63 17.07
CA LYS A 160 -5.50 7.62 18.48
C LYS A 160 -4.92 6.39 19.20
N LEU A 161 -5.04 5.22 18.59
CA LEU A 161 -4.50 3.99 19.16
C LEU A 161 -2.97 4.01 19.25
N PHE A 162 -2.30 4.58 18.25
CA PHE A 162 -0.85 4.78 18.26
C PHE A 162 -0.41 5.73 19.38
N VAL A 163 -1.11 6.87 19.54
CA VAL A 163 -0.87 7.85 20.61
C VAL A 163 -1.02 7.20 21.99
N ASP A 164 -2.13 6.50 22.22
CA ASP A 164 -2.42 5.87 23.50
C ASP A 164 -1.39 4.77 23.84
N ALA A 165 -0.97 4.01 22.83
CA ALA A 165 0.08 3.01 23.00
C ALA A 165 1.43 3.67 23.33
N TYR A 166 1.82 4.72 22.60
CA TYR A 166 3.08 5.43 22.84
C TYR A 166 3.16 6.08 24.23
N GLU A 167 2.06 6.67 24.70
CA GLU A 167 2.00 7.28 26.03
C GLU A 167 2.20 6.26 27.15
N GLN A 168 1.75 5.03 26.95
CA GLN A 168 1.92 3.93 27.91
C GLN A 168 3.29 3.24 27.83
N MET A 169 4.09 3.52 26.79
CA MET A 169 5.43 2.97 26.65
C MET A 169 6.43 3.63 27.61
N SER A 170 7.29 2.80 28.18
CA SER A 170 8.52 3.22 28.86
C SER A 170 9.50 3.87 27.88
N GLN A 171 10.47 4.63 28.42
CA GLN A 171 11.44 5.34 27.58
C GLN A 171 12.27 4.39 26.70
N SER A 172 12.66 3.22 27.22
CA SER A 172 13.38 2.20 26.44
C SER A 172 12.54 1.59 25.30
N GLU A 173 11.22 1.46 25.50
CA GLU A 173 10.30 1.00 24.45
C GLU A 173 10.11 2.06 23.36
N ARG A 174 10.02 3.34 23.75
CA ARG A 174 9.98 4.47 22.82
C ARG A 174 11.27 4.53 21.99
N ASP A 175 12.43 4.44 22.64
CA ASP A 175 13.74 4.44 21.99
C ASP A 175 13.88 3.32 20.96
N SER A 176 13.32 2.14 21.28
CA SER A 176 13.22 1.06 20.32
C SER A 176 12.33 1.47 19.15
N LEU A 177 11.12 2.02 19.39
CA LEU A 177 10.13 2.48 18.37
C LEU A 177 10.78 3.37 17.32
N PHE A 178 11.62 4.27 17.78
CA PHE A 178 12.33 5.22 16.94
C PHE A 178 13.37 4.58 16.02
N ARG A 179 14.22 3.70 16.55
CA ARG A 179 15.20 2.95 15.74
C ARG A 179 14.54 2.09 14.67
N SER A 180 13.39 1.53 15.04
CA SER A 180 12.52 0.73 14.17
C SER A 180 12.04 1.51 12.96
N LEU A 181 11.69 2.77 13.19
CA LEU A 181 11.28 3.71 12.16
C LEU A 181 12.49 4.39 11.50
N GLY A 182 13.71 3.83 11.62
CA GLY A 182 14.92 4.38 11.01
C GLY A 182 15.26 5.80 11.47
N MET A 183 14.77 6.24 12.62
CA MET A 183 15.12 7.52 13.24
C MET A 183 16.23 7.30 14.27
N ASP A 184 17.29 8.10 14.15
CA ASP A 184 18.38 8.08 15.13
C ASP A 184 18.02 8.95 16.34
N HIS A 185 18.63 8.66 17.50
CA HIS A 185 18.40 9.36 18.77
C HIS A 185 18.60 10.88 18.68
N GLN A 186 19.44 11.32 17.75
CA GLN A 186 19.72 12.74 17.53
C GLN A 186 18.56 13.48 16.82
N GLU A 187 17.70 12.75 16.12
CA GLU A 187 16.55 13.31 15.39
C GLU A 187 15.32 13.52 16.31
N ILE A 188 15.38 13.02 17.56
CA ILE A 188 14.22 12.93 18.45
C ILE A 188 14.46 13.78 19.70
N PRO A 189 13.64 14.82 19.93
CA PRO A 189 13.70 15.58 21.16
C PRO A 189 13.43 14.70 22.38
N VAL A 190 14.31 14.78 23.39
CA VAL A 190 14.14 14.02 24.65
C VAL A 190 12.79 14.39 25.28
N GLY A 191 11.95 13.38 25.52
CA GLY A 191 10.60 13.60 26.05
C GLY A 191 9.57 14.04 24.99
N ALA A 192 9.83 13.81 23.70
CA ALA A 192 8.88 14.07 22.63
C ALA A 192 7.49 13.54 22.96
N SER A 193 6.50 14.42 22.91
CA SER A 193 5.10 14.06 23.05
C SER A 193 4.66 13.15 21.91
N SER A 194 3.59 12.39 22.13
CA SER A 194 2.92 11.57 21.11
C SER A 194 2.58 12.38 19.84
N MET A 195 2.20 13.64 20.01
CA MET A 195 1.93 14.58 18.92
C MET A 195 3.19 14.98 18.14
N LEU A 196 4.31 15.23 18.82
CA LEU A 196 5.57 15.56 18.17
C LEU A 196 6.12 14.36 17.38
N LEU A 197 5.92 13.14 17.88
CA LEU A 197 6.25 11.92 17.16
C LEU A 197 5.50 11.82 15.83
N ILE A 198 4.17 12.00 15.85
CA ILE A 198 3.37 11.97 14.61
C ILE A 198 3.85 13.05 13.63
N GLN A 199 4.18 14.25 14.12
CA GLN A 199 4.71 15.33 13.28
C GLN A 199 6.08 15.00 12.69
N LEU A 200 7.00 14.41 13.46
CA LEU A 200 8.30 13.95 12.96
C LEU A 200 8.13 12.87 11.89
N LEU A 201 7.22 11.93 12.11
CA LEU A 201 6.91 10.89 11.13
C LEU A 201 6.31 11.48 9.85
N LEU A 202 5.32 12.37 9.97
CA LEU A 202 4.73 13.06 8.82
C LEU A 202 5.76 13.93 8.10
N LYS A 203 6.72 14.53 8.80
CA LYS A 203 7.79 15.33 8.19
C LYS A 203 8.81 14.46 7.46
N LYS A 204 9.20 13.33 8.05
CA LYS A 204 10.23 12.43 7.50
C LYS A 204 9.70 11.53 6.39
N TYR A 205 8.45 11.08 6.52
CA TYR A 205 7.83 10.09 5.64
C TYR A 205 6.64 10.65 4.85
N GLY A 206 6.20 11.89 5.10
CA GLY A 206 5.03 12.45 4.40
C GLY A 206 3.77 11.62 4.64
N GLY A 207 3.03 11.36 3.56
CA GLY A 207 1.84 10.49 3.59
C GLY A 207 2.11 9.05 4.03
N PHE A 208 3.37 8.58 3.95
CA PHE A 208 3.76 7.23 4.34
C PHE A 208 3.84 6.98 5.83
N ALA A 209 3.91 8.05 6.63
CA ALA A 209 3.83 7.93 8.08
C ALA A 209 2.59 7.12 8.46
N VAL A 210 1.45 7.42 7.83
CA VAL A 210 0.16 6.76 8.07
C VAL A 210 0.26 5.26 7.90
N TYR A 211 0.85 4.82 6.79
CA TYR A 211 1.12 3.41 6.56
C TYR A 211 2.00 2.80 7.65
N LYS A 212 3.17 3.39 7.93
CA LYS A 212 4.14 2.83 8.88
C LYS A 212 3.53 2.64 10.28
N TYR A 213 2.87 3.65 10.83
CA TYR A 213 2.26 3.51 12.15
C TYR A 213 0.98 2.64 12.14
N SER A 214 0.24 2.56 11.01
CA SER A 214 -0.92 1.65 10.90
C SER A 214 -0.52 0.19 11.04
N ILE A 215 0.56 -0.22 10.37
CA ILE A 215 1.09 -1.58 10.44
C ILE A 215 1.57 -1.89 11.87
N ILE A 216 2.22 -0.93 12.53
CA ILE A 216 2.67 -1.06 13.92
C ILE A 216 1.48 -1.30 14.87
N VAL A 217 0.45 -0.46 14.79
CA VAL A 217 -0.75 -0.60 15.63
C VAL A 217 -1.45 -1.93 15.37
N ALA A 218 -1.63 -2.30 14.09
CA ALA A 218 -2.23 -3.58 13.74
C ALA A 218 -1.41 -4.77 14.29
N HIS A 219 -0.08 -4.70 14.20
CA HIS A 219 0.80 -5.74 14.72
C HIS A 219 0.66 -5.90 16.24
N TRP A 220 0.62 -4.78 16.98
CA TRP A 220 0.41 -4.81 18.43
C TRP A 220 -0.92 -5.44 18.81
N ILE A 221 -2.01 -5.06 18.12
CA ILE A 221 -3.32 -5.66 18.38
C ILE A 221 -3.33 -7.15 18.05
N SER A 222 -2.74 -7.54 16.92
CA SER A 222 -2.64 -8.95 16.54
C SER A 222 -1.94 -9.77 17.61
N LYS A 223 -0.75 -9.32 18.03
CA LYS A 223 0.06 -10.00 19.03
C LYS A 223 -0.65 -10.06 20.39
N ALA A 224 -1.34 -9.00 20.79
CA ALA A 224 -2.05 -8.96 22.07
C ALA A 224 -3.24 -9.93 22.13
N ILE A 225 -3.84 -10.28 20.99
CA ILE A 225 -5.05 -11.11 20.93
C ILE A 225 -4.73 -12.55 20.56
N ILE A 226 -3.93 -12.74 19.51
CA ILE A 226 -3.62 -14.05 18.92
C ILE A 226 -2.35 -14.64 19.56
N GLY A 227 -1.49 -13.80 20.15
CA GLY A 227 -0.16 -14.20 20.61
C GLY A 227 0.86 -14.33 19.48
N LYS A 228 0.45 -14.10 18.22
CA LYS A 228 1.30 -14.12 17.03
C LYS A 228 1.32 -12.74 16.36
N GLY A 229 2.46 -12.39 15.76
CA GLY A 229 2.60 -11.20 14.93
C GLY A 229 1.89 -11.33 13.58
N LEU A 230 1.80 -10.22 12.84
CA LEU A 230 1.25 -10.20 11.48
C LEU A 230 2.28 -10.70 10.45
N PRO A 231 1.85 -11.47 9.42
CA PRO A 231 2.75 -12.04 8.42
C PRO A 231 3.37 -11.00 7.47
N PHE A 232 2.66 -9.95 7.08
CA PHE A 232 3.18 -8.82 6.27
C PHE A 232 4.05 -7.81 7.05
N ALA A 233 4.46 -8.17 8.26
CA ALA A 233 5.41 -7.40 9.07
C ALA A 233 6.79 -8.08 9.12
N ALA A 234 7.10 -8.91 8.12
CA ALA A 234 8.30 -9.75 8.04
C ALA A 234 9.46 -9.13 7.22
N SER A 235 9.29 -7.94 6.60
CA SER A 235 10.36 -7.29 5.81
C SER A 235 11.67 -7.20 6.58
N PRO A 236 12.86 -7.22 5.96
CA PRO A 236 14.13 -6.92 6.65
C PRO A 236 14.15 -5.54 7.35
N MET A 237 13.39 -4.56 6.83
CA MET A 237 13.25 -3.21 7.41
C MET A 237 12.37 -3.23 8.68
N ILE A 238 11.22 -3.90 8.65
CA ILE A 238 10.29 -4.07 9.77
C ILE A 238 10.77 -5.16 10.73
N ALA A 239 11.48 -6.18 10.27
CA ALA A 239 12.11 -7.24 11.05
C ALA A 239 13.28 -6.68 11.87
N ARG A 240 14.03 -5.69 11.39
CA ARG A 240 14.96 -4.90 12.23
C ARG A 240 14.20 -4.05 13.25
N ALA A 241 13.06 -3.52 12.82
CA ALA A 241 12.10 -2.79 13.65
C ALA A 241 11.28 -3.65 14.61
N VAL A 242 11.34 -4.97 14.53
CA VAL A 242 10.54 -5.91 15.33
C VAL A 242 11.46 -6.84 16.13
N SER A 243 12.66 -7.17 15.64
CA SER A 243 13.69 -7.97 16.36
C SER A 243 14.24 -7.28 17.61
N SER A 244 14.32 -5.96 17.61
CA SER A 244 14.66 -5.17 18.80
C SER A 244 13.50 -5.04 19.82
N PHE A 245 12.27 -5.45 19.44
CA PHE A 245 11.05 -5.43 20.26
C PHE A 245 10.51 -6.82 20.58
N LEU A 246 11.14 -7.84 20.00
CA LEU A 246 10.96 -9.26 20.30
C LEU A 246 11.68 -9.66 21.60
N GLY A 247 12.25 -8.70 22.33
CA GLY A 247 12.75 -8.89 23.69
C GLY A 247 11.62 -8.97 24.74
N PRO A 248 11.93 -9.45 25.96
CA PRO A 248 10.96 -9.74 27.03
C PRO A 248 10.22 -8.53 27.63
N VAL A 249 10.30 -7.32 27.07
CA VAL A 249 9.74 -6.08 27.66
C VAL A 249 8.48 -5.58 26.92
N GLY A 250 8.45 -5.66 25.58
CA GLY A 250 7.41 -5.01 24.74
C GLY A 250 5.99 -5.59 24.81
N TRP A 251 5.78 -6.71 25.54
CA TRP A 251 4.45 -7.28 25.75
C TRP A 251 3.69 -6.61 26.91
N THR A 252 4.39 -5.99 27.86
CA THR A 252 3.76 -5.48 29.09
C THR A 252 2.92 -4.23 28.85
N ALA A 253 3.48 -3.20 28.20
CA ALA A 253 2.75 -1.97 27.86
C ALA A 253 1.67 -2.23 26.80
N SER A 254 2.01 -2.96 25.73
CA SER A 254 1.07 -3.28 24.64
C SER A 254 -0.12 -4.12 25.09
N GLY A 255 0.12 -5.11 25.96
CA GLY A 255 -0.93 -5.99 26.48
C GLY A 255 -1.87 -5.29 27.44
N LEU A 256 -1.35 -4.42 28.31
CA LEU A 256 -2.17 -3.64 29.24
C LEU A 256 -3.03 -2.61 28.51
N TRP A 257 -2.44 -1.87 27.57
CA TRP A 257 -3.16 -0.94 26.71
C TRP A 257 -4.28 -1.67 25.94
N ALA A 258 -3.96 -2.76 25.23
CA ALA A 258 -4.93 -3.52 24.45
C ALA A 258 -6.07 -4.06 25.34
N ALA A 259 -5.79 -4.48 26.57
CA ALA A 259 -6.82 -4.93 27.50
C ALA A 259 -7.83 -3.82 27.84
N THR A 260 -7.37 -2.57 27.97
CA THR A 260 -8.26 -1.43 28.22
C THR A 260 -9.04 -1.00 26.98
N ALA A 261 -8.40 -0.96 25.80
CA ALA A 261 -9.04 -0.62 24.53
C ALA A 261 -10.11 -1.65 24.14
N LEU A 262 -9.84 -2.93 24.40
CA LEU A 262 -10.71 -4.07 24.10
C LEU A 262 -11.61 -4.45 25.30
N ALA A 263 -11.80 -3.54 26.26
CA ALA A 263 -12.66 -3.75 27.41
C ALA A 263 -14.14 -3.87 26.95
N GLY A 264 -14.66 -5.09 27.05
CA GLY A 264 -16.00 -5.49 26.61
C GLY A 264 -15.94 -6.69 25.64
N PRO A 265 -16.69 -7.79 25.87
CA PRO A 265 -16.64 -8.99 25.02
C PRO A 265 -16.89 -8.73 23.53
N ALA A 266 -17.70 -7.72 23.19
CA ALA A 266 -18.07 -7.37 21.82
C ALA A 266 -16.93 -6.68 21.03
N TYR A 267 -16.19 -5.78 21.67
CA TYR A 267 -15.12 -4.99 21.02
C TYR A 267 -13.82 -5.76 20.76
N ARG A 268 -13.67 -6.95 21.37
CA ARG A 268 -12.53 -7.86 21.14
C ARG A 268 -12.47 -8.43 19.72
N LYS A 269 -13.55 -8.28 18.93
CA LYS A 269 -13.62 -8.71 17.53
C LYS A 269 -13.55 -7.53 16.56
N THR A 270 -14.29 -6.47 16.85
CA THR A 270 -14.52 -5.36 15.91
C THR A 270 -13.35 -4.39 15.84
N ILE A 271 -12.77 -3.98 16.97
CA ILE A 271 -11.62 -3.06 16.98
C ILE A 271 -10.43 -3.67 16.23
N PRO A 272 -10.01 -4.92 16.51
CA PRO A 272 -8.89 -5.55 15.81
C PRO A 272 -9.14 -5.69 14.31
N ALA A 273 -10.34 -6.13 13.92
CA ALA A 273 -10.67 -6.29 12.52
C ALA A 273 -10.74 -4.94 11.78
N VAL A 274 -11.28 -3.88 12.39
CA VAL A 274 -11.30 -2.53 11.79
C VAL A 274 -9.89 -1.98 11.66
N VAL A 275 -9.07 -2.07 12.71
CA VAL A 275 -7.66 -1.65 12.69
C VAL A 275 -6.88 -2.40 11.63
N HIS A 276 -7.10 -3.71 11.53
CA HIS A 276 -6.40 -4.54 10.57
C HIS A 276 -6.84 -4.21 9.13
N ILE A 277 -8.14 -4.04 8.85
CA ILE A 277 -8.60 -3.58 7.53
C ILE A 277 -8.06 -2.19 7.20
N ALA A 278 -8.01 -1.26 8.16
CA ALA A 278 -7.42 0.06 7.96
C ALA A 278 -5.92 -0.05 7.60
N ALA A 279 -5.18 -0.94 8.28
CA ALA A 279 -3.78 -1.20 7.96
C ALA A 279 -3.60 -1.87 6.59
N LEU A 280 -4.42 -2.87 6.24
CA LEU A 280 -4.44 -3.49 4.91
C LEU A 280 -4.79 -2.48 3.82
N ARG A 281 -5.70 -1.55 4.09
CA ARG A 281 -6.01 -0.47 3.16
C ARG A 281 -4.79 0.40 2.90
N GLN A 282 -4.07 0.80 3.95
CA GLN A 282 -2.81 1.53 3.78
C GLN A 282 -1.79 0.68 3.02
N LEU A 283 -1.68 -0.61 3.31
CA LEU A 283 -0.77 -1.51 2.61
C LEU A 283 -1.10 -1.60 1.11
N VAL A 284 -2.35 -1.92 0.76
CA VAL A 284 -2.83 -2.06 -0.62
C VAL A 284 -2.68 -0.76 -1.41
N LEU A 285 -2.91 0.40 -0.79
CA LEU A 285 -2.74 1.70 -1.45
C LEU A 285 -1.26 2.05 -1.70
N ASN A 286 -0.37 1.61 -0.82
CA ASN A 286 1.05 1.94 -0.87
C ASN A 286 1.92 0.87 -1.56
N ARG A 287 1.35 -0.31 -1.87
CA ARG A 287 1.99 -1.30 -2.75
C ARG A 287 2.41 -0.66 -4.06
N ILE A 288 3.58 -1.05 -4.56
CA ILE A 288 4.12 -0.67 -5.86
C ILE A 288 3.93 -1.86 -6.79
N ASN A 289 3.14 -1.66 -7.85
CA ASN A 289 2.89 -2.69 -8.86
C ASN A 289 3.39 -2.20 -10.21
N ILE A 290 4.39 -2.88 -10.76
CA ILE A 290 4.97 -2.54 -12.06
C ILE A 290 4.53 -3.60 -13.07
N GLY A 291 3.68 -3.21 -14.01
CA GLY A 291 3.22 -4.08 -15.07
C GLY A 291 4.21 -4.14 -16.22
N VAL A 292 4.63 -5.34 -16.63
CA VAL A 292 5.55 -5.54 -17.75
C VAL A 292 4.81 -6.21 -18.90
N VAL A 293 4.93 -5.61 -20.07
CA VAL A 293 4.22 -5.99 -21.29
C VAL A 293 5.16 -6.00 -22.47
N GLY A 294 4.90 -6.88 -23.43
CA GLY A 294 5.69 -7.01 -24.64
C GLY A 294 5.47 -8.36 -25.28
N ASP A 295 5.80 -8.48 -26.56
CA ASP A 295 5.65 -9.72 -27.32
C ASP A 295 6.57 -10.85 -26.78
N GLY A 296 6.37 -12.07 -27.28
CA GLY A 296 7.25 -13.20 -26.99
C GLY A 296 8.70 -12.90 -27.34
N SER A 297 9.63 -13.26 -26.44
CA SER A 297 11.08 -13.18 -26.67
C SER A 297 11.66 -11.78 -26.93
N VAL A 298 10.97 -10.71 -26.51
CA VAL A 298 11.50 -9.32 -26.57
C VAL A 298 12.53 -9.01 -25.47
N GLY A 299 12.66 -9.88 -24.46
CA GLY A 299 13.62 -9.73 -23.35
C GLY A 299 13.00 -9.30 -22.02
N LYS A 300 11.78 -9.76 -21.69
CA LYS A 300 11.11 -9.44 -20.40
C LYS A 300 11.84 -10.05 -19.20
N ASP A 301 12.27 -11.31 -19.30
CA ASP A 301 13.04 -11.96 -18.23
C ASP A 301 14.42 -11.32 -18.04
N ALA A 302 15.08 -10.97 -19.16
CA ALA A 302 16.32 -10.20 -19.12
C ALA A 302 16.12 -8.84 -18.43
N PHE A 303 15.01 -8.15 -18.67
CA PHE A 303 14.66 -6.92 -17.96
C PHE A 303 14.53 -7.13 -16.45
N PHE A 304 13.80 -8.17 -16.02
CA PHE A 304 13.63 -8.47 -14.60
C PHE A 304 14.98 -8.70 -13.90
N ASN A 305 15.89 -9.43 -14.52
CA ASN A 305 17.22 -9.64 -13.98
C ASN A 305 18.06 -8.36 -14.02
N ALA A 306 18.19 -7.72 -15.19
CA ALA A 306 19.09 -6.59 -15.39
C ALA A 306 18.68 -5.33 -14.60
N VAL A 307 17.37 -5.10 -14.42
CA VAL A 307 16.86 -3.92 -13.71
C VAL A 307 16.57 -4.21 -12.23
N PHE A 308 16.07 -5.40 -11.91
CA PHE A 308 15.59 -5.75 -10.56
C PHE A 308 16.21 -7.00 -9.95
N GLY A 309 17.05 -7.74 -10.67
CA GLY A 309 17.90 -8.82 -10.12
C GLY A 309 17.12 -10.05 -9.76
N LEU A 310 15.93 -10.08 -10.33
CA LEU A 310 15.00 -11.14 -10.20
C LEU A 310 15.27 -12.10 -11.34
N ASP A 311 15.85 -13.25 -11.00
CA ASP A 311 15.96 -14.37 -11.93
C ASP A 311 14.64 -15.15 -11.94
N THR A 312 13.78 -14.83 -12.91
CA THR A 312 12.45 -15.45 -13.06
C THR A 312 12.50 -16.94 -13.39
N GLN A 313 13.66 -17.51 -13.75
CA GLN A 313 13.81 -18.95 -13.96
C GLN A 313 13.96 -19.72 -12.64
N ASN A 314 14.42 -19.04 -11.59
CA ASN A 314 14.66 -19.61 -10.26
C ASN A 314 13.61 -19.18 -9.23
N VAL A 315 12.70 -18.28 -9.61
CA VAL A 315 11.61 -17.79 -8.76
C VAL A 315 10.28 -18.15 -9.39
N ASP A 316 9.53 -19.02 -8.71
CA ASP A 316 8.17 -19.35 -9.12
C ASP A 316 7.24 -18.16 -8.88
N PRO A 317 6.35 -17.80 -9.84
CA PRO A 317 5.34 -16.78 -9.62
C PRO A 317 4.33 -17.24 -8.56
N ILE A 318 3.62 -16.29 -7.94
CA ILE A 318 2.65 -16.59 -6.87
C ILE A 318 1.58 -17.59 -7.33
N ALA A 319 1.28 -18.58 -6.47
CA ALA A 319 0.20 -19.55 -6.69
C ALA A 319 -1.15 -18.84 -6.88
N GLY A 320 -1.80 -19.12 -8.01
CA GLY A 320 -3.06 -18.47 -8.40
C GLY A 320 -2.89 -17.37 -9.45
N ALA A 321 -1.66 -16.91 -9.72
CA ALA A 321 -1.34 -16.15 -10.92
C ALA A 321 -1.62 -17.04 -12.16
N THR A 322 -2.63 -16.69 -12.96
CA THR A 322 -2.97 -17.43 -14.18
C THR A 322 -1.88 -17.25 -15.24
N SER A 323 -1.78 -18.13 -16.24
CA SER A 323 -0.84 -17.97 -17.37
C SER A 323 -1.00 -16.68 -18.18
N GLU A 324 -1.98 -15.84 -17.86
CA GLU A 324 -2.24 -14.53 -18.47
C GLU A 324 -1.59 -13.37 -17.68
N ALA A 325 -1.21 -13.59 -16.42
CA ALA A 325 -0.51 -12.61 -15.58
C ALA A 325 0.30 -13.33 -14.50
N GLU A 326 1.62 -13.19 -14.53
CA GLU A 326 2.56 -13.78 -13.58
C GLU A 326 3.04 -12.68 -12.63
N LEU A 327 2.87 -12.90 -11.32
CA LEU A 327 3.27 -11.94 -10.30
C LEU A 327 4.55 -12.42 -9.60
N TYR A 328 5.54 -11.54 -9.58
CA TYR A 328 6.82 -11.72 -8.94
C TYR A 328 7.05 -10.66 -7.87
N PRO A 329 7.02 -11.01 -6.57
CA PRO A 329 7.41 -10.09 -5.52
C PRO A 329 8.91 -9.78 -5.57
N LEU A 330 9.30 -8.53 -5.38
CA LEU A 330 10.72 -8.15 -5.18
C LEU A 330 11.13 -8.21 -3.70
N ASP A 331 10.17 -8.06 -2.80
CA ASP A 331 10.36 -8.20 -1.36
C ASP A 331 9.44 -9.26 -0.76
N GLU A 332 9.81 -9.78 0.41
CA GLU A 332 9.05 -10.84 1.10
C GLU A 332 7.62 -10.42 1.48
N ASP A 333 7.37 -9.10 1.58
CA ASP A 333 6.09 -8.53 2.01
C ASP A 333 5.15 -8.19 0.86
N TYR A 334 5.54 -8.49 -0.38
CA TYR A 334 4.72 -8.18 -1.56
C TYR A 334 4.37 -6.68 -1.64
N ALA A 335 5.25 -5.83 -1.09
CA ALA A 335 5.08 -4.38 -1.13
C ALA A 335 5.53 -3.82 -2.48
N ILE A 336 6.46 -4.51 -3.15
CA ILE A 336 6.88 -4.21 -4.52
C ILE A 336 6.70 -5.46 -5.38
N ASN A 337 5.86 -5.37 -6.39
CA ASN A 337 5.52 -6.48 -7.27
C ASN A 337 5.79 -6.14 -8.73
N LEU A 338 6.45 -7.07 -9.43
CA LEU A 338 6.56 -7.07 -10.88
C LEU A 338 5.50 -8.01 -11.45
N ILE A 339 4.69 -7.52 -12.37
CA ILE A 339 3.59 -8.30 -12.96
C ILE A 339 3.84 -8.45 -14.45
N ASN A 340 4.27 -9.63 -14.89
CA ASN A 340 4.40 -9.96 -16.30
C ASN A 340 3.02 -10.27 -16.88
N PHE A 341 2.63 -9.61 -17.96
CA PHE A 341 1.40 -9.91 -18.69
C PHE A 341 1.75 -10.57 -20.03
N PRO A 342 2.02 -11.89 -20.05
CA PRO A 342 2.27 -12.62 -21.29
C PRO A 342 1.04 -12.53 -22.20
N GLY A 343 1.27 -12.38 -23.51
CA GLY A 343 0.16 -12.32 -24.47
C GLY A 343 -0.82 -11.18 -24.19
N PHE A 344 -0.36 -10.02 -23.68
CA PHE A 344 -1.21 -8.89 -23.30
C PHE A 344 -2.26 -8.49 -24.37
N ASN A 345 -1.96 -8.71 -25.64
CA ASN A 345 -2.90 -8.41 -26.72
C ASN A 345 -4.15 -9.30 -26.71
N ASP A 346 -4.04 -10.53 -26.21
CA ASP A 346 -5.12 -11.53 -26.16
C ASP A 346 -5.87 -11.53 -24.83
N ILE A 347 -5.41 -10.75 -23.84
CA ILE A 347 -6.09 -10.62 -22.55
C ILE A 347 -7.49 -10.05 -22.79
N ASN A 348 -8.51 -10.85 -22.41
CA ASN A 348 -9.89 -10.40 -22.31
C ASN A 348 -10.24 -10.21 -20.83
N PRO A 349 -10.26 -8.96 -20.32
CA PRO A 349 -10.53 -8.69 -18.91
C PRO A 349 -11.93 -9.15 -18.44
N SER A 350 -12.83 -9.44 -19.38
CA SER A 350 -14.20 -9.93 -19.10
C SER A 350 -14.25 -11.41 -18.74
N VAL A 351 -13.16 -12.17 -18.97
CA VAL A 351 -13.11 -13.62 -18.80
C VAL A 351 -12.31 -14.02 -17.56
N ASN A 352 -11.31 -13.23 -17.17
CA ASN A 352 -10.44 -13.53 -16.02
C ASN A 352 -10.44 -12.38 -15.00
N SER A 353 -11.09 -12.61 -13.85
CA SER A 353 -11.24 -11.63 -12.79
C SER A 353 -9.93 -11.24 -12.11
N LEU A 354 -8.94 -12.14 -12.05
CA LEU A 354 -7.67 -11.86 -11.39
C LEU A 354 -6.76 -10.99 -12.27
N THR A 355 -6.65 -11.32 -13.57
CA THR A 355 -5.91 -10.50 -14.53
C THR A 355 -6.48 -9.08 -14.59
N HIS A 356 -7.81 -8.94 -14.57
CA HIS A 356 -8.46 -7.63 -14.46
C HIS A 356 -8.06 -6.88 -13.19
N GLU A 357 -8.03 -7.55 -12.03
CA GLU A 357 -7.61 -6.95 -10.76
C GLU A 357 -6.16 -6.45 -10.82
N TYR A 358 -5.22 -7.25 -11.34
CA TYR A 358 -3.83 -6.83 -11.50
C TYR A 358 -3.70 -5.66 -12.46
N LEU A 359 -4.33 -5.71 -13.64
CA LEU A 359 -4.31 -4.60 -14.59
C LEU A 359 -4.83 -3.29 -13.99
N HIS A 360 -5.88 -3.37 -13.16
CA HIS A 360 -6.43 -2.21 -12.48
C HIS A 360 -5.51 -1.69 -11.37
N ASN A 361 -4.70 -2.54 -10.74
CA ASN A 361 -3.85 -2.19 -9.60
C ASN A 361 -2.39 -1.89 -9.95
N VAL A 362 -1.96 -2.09 -11.21
CA VAL A 362 -0.66 -1.61 -11.70
C VAL A 362 -0.53 -0.11 -11.49
N ASP A 363 0.59 0.38 -10.96
CA ASP A 363 0.84 1.82 -10.82
C ASP A 363 1.51 2.38 -12.09
N ILE A 364 2.38 1.59 -12.73
CA ILE A 364 3.19 1.99 -13.89
C ILE A 364 3.41 0.79 -14.81
N PHE A 365 3.43 1.04 -16.12
CA PHE A 365 3.76 0.03 -17.12
C PHE A 365 5.16 0.22 -17.74
N VAL A 366 5.83 -0.91 -17.96
CA VAL A 366 7.04 -1.04 -18.77
C VAL A 366 6.71 -1.86 -20.00
N MET A 367 6.75 -1.24 -21.17
CA MET A 367 6.57 -1.93 -22.44
C MET A 367 7.94 -2.22 -23.07
N ILE A 368 8.21 -3.47 -23.41
CA ILE A 368 9.50 -3.88 -24.00
C ILE A 368 9.27 -4.25 -25.46
N ILE A 369 10.06 -3.64 -26.35
CA ILE A 369 10.01 -3.86 -27.81
C ILE A 369 11.39 -4.26 -28.30
N ASP A 370 11.47 -5.28 -29.14
CA ASP A 370 12.72 -5.67 -29.83
C ASP A 370 13.00 -4.69 -30.98
N LEU A 371 13.94 -3.76 -30.80
CA LEU A 371 14.26 -2.73 -31.78
C LEU A 371 14.85 -3.32 -33.06
N ALA A 372 15.56 -4.45 -32.98
CA ALA A 372 16.16 -5.11 -34.13
C ALA A 372 15.10 -5.67 -35.10
N ARG A 373 13.90 -5.97 -34.61
CA ARG A 373 12.74 -6.33 -35.43
C ARG A 373 11.94 -5.13 -35.93
N GLY A 374 12.21 -3.94 -35.37
CA GLY A 374 11.44 -2.73 -35.60
C GLY A 374 10.09 -2.74 -34.87
N VAL A 375 9.44 -1.57 -34.82
CA VAL A 375 8.12 -1.42 -34.17
C VAL A 375 7.03 -1.96 -35.09
N SER A 376 6.27 -2.95 -34.61
CA SER A 376 5.18 -3.60 -35.33
C SER A 376 3.83 -2.89 -35.10
N ASP A 377 2.80 -3.28 -35.87
CA ASP A 377 1.43 -2.83 -35.63
C ASP A 377 0.85 -3.36 -34.31
N ILE A 378 1.31 -4.54 -33.87
CA ILE A 378 0.91 -5.15 -32.60
C ILE A 378 1.41 -4.31 -31.44
N ASP A 379 2.66 -3.83 -31.50
CA ASP A 379 3.23 -2.94 -30.48
C ASP A 379 2.40 -1.66 -30.33
N VAL A 380 2.03 -1.03 -31.45
CA VAL A 380 1.17 0.17 -31.44
C VAL A 380 -0.21 -0.14 -30.84
N GLN A 381 -0.79 -1.30 -31.12
CA GLN A 381 -2.07 -1.72 -30.53
C GLN A 381 -1.96 -1.94 -29.01
N ILE A 382 -0.89 -2.59 -28.55
CA ILE A 382 -0.61 -2.79 -27.12
C ILE A 382 -0.46 -1.44 -26.43
N LEU A 383 0.35 -0.53 -26.98
CA LEU A 383 0.54 0.81 -26.43
C LEU A 383 -0.80 1.58 -26.34
N ASN A 384 -1.63 1.51 -27.38
CA ASN A 384 -2.95 2.14 -27.37
C ASN A 384 -3.89 1.56 -26.30
N LYS A 385 -3.82 0.25 -26.03
CA LYS A 385 -4.56 -0.37 -24.92
C LYS A 385 -4.07 0.13 -23.56
N LEU A 386 -2.75 0.20 -23.36
CA LEU A 386 -2.15 0.70 -22.12
C LEU A 386 -2.49 2.17 -21.86
N ASN A 387 -2.43 3.01 -22.90
CA ASN A 387 -2.77 4.44 -22.80
C ASN A 387 -4.20 4.66 -22.27
N ARG A 388 -5.16 3.77 -22.58
CA ARG A 388 -6.54 3.85 -22.07
C ARG A 388 -6.64 3.60 -20.57
N LEU A 389 -5.64 2.96 -19.96
CA LEU A 389 -5.58 2.74 -18.51
C LEU A 389 -5.16 4.00 -17.75
N ASN A 390 -4.74 5.07 -18.45
CA ASN A 390 -4.31 6.35 -17.88
C ASN A 390 -3.21 6.20 -16.80
N LYS A 391 -2.27 5.29 -17.04
CA LYS A 391 -1.12 5.02 -16.17
C LYS A 391 0.17 5.40 -16.90
N PRO A 392 1.22 5.85 -16.19
CA PRO A 392 2.51 6.12 -16.81
C PRO A 392 3.06 4.89 -17.52
N ILE A 393 3.63 5.10 -18.71
CA ILE A 393 4.22 4.05 -19.53
C ILE A 393 5.63 4.50 -19.96
N VAL A 394 6.61 3.63 -19.74
CA VAL A 394 7.92 3.72 -20.39
C VAL A 394 8.03 2.61 -21.42
N VAL A 395 8.57 2.94 -22.58
CA VAL A 395 8.86 1.95 -23.62
C VAL A 395 10.37 1.75 -23.69
N CYS A 396 10.80 0.51 -23.45
CA CYS A 396 12.17 0.07 -23.63
C CYS A 396 12.34 -0.46 -25.05
N LEU A 397 13.11 0.27 -25.86
CA LEU A 397 13.57 -0.19 -27.17
C LEU A 397 14.78 -1.09 -26.94
N ASN A 398 14.50 -2.38 -26.74
CA ASN A 398 15.47 -3.37 -26.31
C ASN A 398 16.25 -3.99 -27.48
N LYS A 399 17.39 -4.61 -27.15
CA LYS A 399 18.34 -5.26 -28.08
C LYS A 399 19.01 -4.30 -29.05
N VAL A 400 19.32 -3.09 -28.60
CA VAL A 400 20.01 -2.09 -29.44
C VAL A 400 21.40 -2.55 -29.88
N ASP A 401 22.04 -3.42 -29.11
CA ASP A 401 23.32 -4.08 -29.41
C ASP A 401 23.26 -4.96 -30.66
N MET A 402 22.10 -5.56 -30.96
CA MET A 402 21.90 -6.40 -32.14
C MET A 402 21.61 -5.59 -33.41
N VAL A 403 21.37 -4.28 -33.29
CA VAL A 403 21.05 -3.40 -34.41
C VAL A 403 22.32 -2.95 -35.11
N ARG A 404 22.35 -3.06 -36.44
CA ARG A 404 23.49 -2.57 -37.23
C ARG A 404 23.58 -1.04 -37.11
N PRO A 405 24.77 -0.45 -36.92
CA PRO A 405 24.92 1.00 -36.73
C PRO A 405 24.28 1.87 -37.83
N ARG A 406 24.33 1.38 -39.08
CA ARG A 406 23.73 2.07 -40.24
C ARG A 406 22.19 2.12 -40.22
N ASP A 407 21.56 1.16 -39.54
CA ASP A 407 20.11 0.96 -39.53
C ASP A 407 19.48 1.55 -38.24
N LEU A 408 20.29 1.77 -37.20
CA LEU A 408 19.86 2.24 -35.88
C LEU A 408 19.10 3.57 -35.93
N GLU A 409 19.65 4.59 -36.59
CA GLU A 409 19.01 5.92 -36.63
C GLU A 409 17.65 5.86 -37.32
N LYS A 410 17.53 5.07 -38.39
CA LYS A 410 16.27 4.87 -39.10
C LYS A 410 15.21 4.20 -38.22
N LEU A 411 15.61 3.17 -37.46
CA LEU A 411 14.71 2.44 -36.57
C LEU A 411 14.28 3.33 -35.38
N ARG A 412 15.20 4.12 -34.83
CA ARG A 412 14.93 5.12 -33.79
C ARG A 412 13.89 6.14 -34.23
N GLU A 413 14.06 6.72 -35.41
CA GLU A 413 13.10 7.70 -35.95
C GLU A 413 11.74 7.05 -36.24
N THR A 414 11.73 5.82 -36.75
CA THR A 414 10.49 5.05 -36.94
C THR A 414 9.78 4.80 -35.61
N ALA A 415 10.52 4.46 -34.55
CA ALA A 415 9.97 4.24 -33.21
C ALA A 415 9.36 5.52 -32.64
N LYS A 416 10.06 6.66 -32.73
CA LYS A 416 9.54 7.97 -32.28
C LYS A 416 8.25 8.37 -33.01
N GLN A 417 8.16 8.10 -34.31
CA GLN A 417 6.97 8.40 -35.11
C GLN A 417 5.79 7.51 -34.76
N ARG A 418 6.03 6.24 -34.45
CA ARG A 418 4.97 5.25 -34.18
C ARG A 418 4.53 5.21 -32.71
N LEU A 419 5.42 5.53 -31.78
CA LEU A 419 5.21 5.41 -30.33
C LEU A 419 5.17 6.82 -29.70
N THR A 420 4.13 7.57 -30.05
CA THR A 420 3.98 8.97 -29.60
C THR A 420 3.42 9.07 -28.19
N GLY A 421 3.85 10.08 -27.43
CA GLY A 421 3.27 10.41 -26.12
C GLY A 421 3.79 9.57 -24.95
N VAL A 422 4.89 8.84 -25.14
CA VAL A 422 5.53 8.02 -24.11
C VAL A 422 7.04 8.27 -24.08
N THR A 423 7.66 7.97 -22.94
CA THR A 423 9.13 7.99 -22.83
C THR A 423 9.71 6.75 -23.51
N LEU A 424 10.66 6.95 -24.42
CA LEU A 424 11.42 5.88 -25.07
C LEU A 424 12.83 5.82 -24.46
N ILE A 425 13.25 4.65 -24.01
CA ILE A 425 14.60 4.40 -23.50
C ILE A 425 15.22 3.26 -24.31
N GLU A 426 16.43 3.48 -24.81
CA GLU A 426 17.19 2.45 -25.52
C GLU A 426 17.86 1.52 -24.52
N THR A 427 17.68 0.22 -24.70
CA THR A 427 18.16 -0.77 -23.74
C THR A 427 18.80 -1.97 -24.41
N ALA A 428 19.70 -2.62 -23.68
CA ALA A 428 20.17 -3.97 -23.96
C ALA A 428 20.28 -4.67 -22.61
N PHE A 429 19.23 -5.38 -22.22
CA PHE A 429 19.17 -5.99 -20.87
C PHE A 429 20.09 -7.21 -20.71
N ASP A 430 20.31 -7.96 -21.79
CA ASP A 430 21.19 -9.12 -21.87
C ASP A 430 21.98 -9.04 -23.18
N PRO A 431 22.97 -8.14 -23.25
CA PRO A 431 23.73 -7.92 -24.47
C PRO A 431 24.65 -9.11 -24.76
N ASP A 432 24.91 -9.38 -26.05
CA ASP A 432 25.87 -10.43 -26.43
C ASP A 432 27.30 -10.01 -26.04
N ASP A 433 27.91 -10.70 -25.08
CA ASP A 433 29.28 -10.46 -24.60
C ASP A 433 30.33 -10.40 -25.72
N ARG A 434 30.06 -11.03 -26.88
CA ARG A 434 30.96 -11.01 -28.04
C ARG A 434 30.93 -9.67 -28.78
N ILE A 435 29.86 -8.90 -28.61
CA ILE A 435 29.58 -7.65 -29.30
C ILE A 435 29.73 -6.46 -28.34
N HIS A 436 29.34 -6.64 -27.08
CA HIS A 436 29.26 -5.58 -26.08
C HIS A 436 29.78 -6.05 -24.72
N THR A 437 30.92 -5.51 -24.27
CA THR A 437 31.61 -5.96 -23.04
C THR A 437 31.28 -5.13 -21.81
N ASP A 438 30.59 -4.01 -21.98
CA ASP A 438 30.36 -3.03 -20.91
C ASP A 438 29.11 -3.33 -20.07
N GLY A 439 28.54 -4.53 -20.24
CA GLY A 439 27.34 -4.98 -19.54
C GLY A 439 26.03 -4.37 -20.07
N PRO A 440 24.93 -4.52 -19.31
CA PRO A 440 23.60 -4.07 -19.72
C PRO A 440 23.50 -2.55 -19.95
N VAL A 441 22.72 -2.16 -20.97
CA VAL A 441 22.54 -0.75 -21.38
C VAL A 441 21.16 -0.25 -20.97
N GLY A 442 21.10 0.98 -20.44
CA GLY A 442 19.86 1.70 -20.15
C GLY A 442 19.08 1.21 -18.92
N THR A 443 19.60 0.24 -18.17
CA THR A 443 18.95 -0.31 -16.96
C THR A 443 18.72 0.75 -15.89
N LEU A 444 19.74 1.57 -15.62
CA LEU A 444 19.67 2.65 -14.63
C LEU A 444 18.69 3.75 -15.05
N ASP A 445 18.64 4.09 -16.34
CA ASP A 445 17.70 5.08 -16.87
C ASP A 445 16.25 4.63 -16.71
N VAL A 446 15.97 3.36 -17.02
CA VAL A 446 14.64 2.77 -16.79
C VAL A 446 14.31 2.77 -15.29
N PHE A 447 15.22 2.32 -14.44
CA PHE A 447 15.00 2.29 -12.99
C PHE A 447 14.73 3.68 -12.41
N ASN A 448 15.54 4.68 -12.79
CA ASN A 448 15.38 6.06 -12.34
C ASN A 448 14.07 6.68 -12.84
N TRP A 449 13.67 6.38 -14.07
CA TRP A 449 12.37 6.81 -14.58
C TRP A 449 11.22 6.20 -13.77
N LEU A 450 11.27 4.89 -13.48
CA LEU A 450 10.27 4.21 -12.67
C LEU A 450 10.18 4.83 -11.27
N LYS A 451 11.33 5.02 -10.61
CA LYS A 451 11.42 5.65 -9.29
C LYS A 451 10.80 7.05 -9.30
N ALA A 452 11.17 7.90 -10.26
CA ALA A 452 10.65 9.26 -10.36
C ALA A 452 9.12 9.27 -10.57
N GLN A 453 8.60 8.39 -11.44
CA GLN A 453 7.15 8.28 -11.65
C GLN A 453 6.42 7.80 -10.38
N LEU A 454 6.97 6.82 -9.65
CA LEU A 454 6.41 6.37 -8.37
C LEU A 454 6.37 7.51 -7.34
N GLU A 455 7.43 8.32 -7.26
CA GLU A 455 7.48 9.50 -6.38
C GLU A 455 6.44 10.55 -6.76
N THR A 456 6.18 10.78 -8.05
CA THR A 456 5.11 11.71 -8.48
C THR A 456 3.71 11.22 -8.14
N GLN A 457 3.52 9.90 -8.07
CA GLN A 457 2.28 9.29 -7.56
C GLN A 457 2.22 9.30 -6.02
N GLY A 458 3.28 9.81 -5.38
CA GLY A 458 3.42 9.85 -3.93
C GLY A 458 3.53 8.47 -3.33
N LYS A 459 4.25 7.52 -3.97
CA LYS A 459 4.67 6.18 -3.48
C LYS A 459 6.00 6.26 -2.69
N ASP A 460 6.23 5.36 -1.72
CA ASP A 460 7.48 5.33 -0.92
C ASP A 460 8.53 4.52 -1.67
N THR A 461 9.50 5.24 -2.21
CA THR A 461 10.56 4.65 -3.02
C THR A 461 11.82 4.31 -2.21
N GLN A 462 11.82 4.45 -0.88
CA GLN A 462 13.00 4.12 -0.07
C GLN A 462 13.38 2.65 -0.18
N ASN A 463 12.40 1.74 -0.04
CA ASN A 463 12.65 0.32 -0.23
C ASN A 463 12.91 -0.01 -1.71
N PHE A 464 12.15 0.62 -2.61
CA PHE A 464 12.32 0.44 -4.06
C PHE A 464 13.76 0.73 -4.51
N ALA A 465 14.37 1.80 -4.01
CA ALA A 465 15.74 2.21 -4.34
C ALA A 465 16.81 1.15 -4.00
N THR A 466 16.55 0.24 -3.05
CA THR A 466 17.48 -0.83 -2.70
C THR A 466 17.65 -1.84 -3.83
N PHE A 467 16.66 -1.96 -4.71
CA PHE A 467 16.69 -2.83 -5.89
C PHE A 467 17.40 -2.20 -7.10
N SER A 468 17.97 -1.00 -6.95
CA SER A 468 18.70 -0.32 -8.03
C SER A 468 19.79 -1.22 -8.62
N PRO A 469 19.98 -1.22 -9.96
CA PRO A 469 21.10 -1.88 -10.61
C PRO A 469 22.48 -1.47 -10.07
N GLU A 470 22.61 -0.25 -9.53
CA GLU A 470 23.88 0.28 -9.00
C GLU A 470 24.40 -0.47 -7.76
N HIS A 471 23.51 -1.13 -7.00
CA HIS A 471 23.88 -1.83 -5.76
C HIS A 471 24.39 -3.26 -6.01
N ARG A 472 24.73 -3.60 -7.25
CA ARG A 472 25.16 -4.94 -7.65
C ARG A 472 26.59 -4.91 -8.11
N GLU A 473 27.47 -5.25 -7.19
CA GLU A 473 28.87 -5.59 -7.47
C GLU A 473 29.01 -7.06 -7.86
#